data_AF-H2Z6J9-F1
#
_entry.id   AF-H2Z6J9-F1
#
_cell.length_a   1.000
_cell.length_b   1.000
_cell.length_c   1.000
_cell.angle_alpha   90.00
_cell.angle_beta   90.00
_cell.angle_gamma   90.00
#
_symmetry.space_group_name_H-M   'P 1'
#
loop_
_entity.id
_entity.type
_entity.pdbx_description
1 polymer ?
#
loop_
_entity_poly.entity_id
_entity_poly.type
_entity_poly.pdbx_seq_one_letter_code
_entity_poly.pdbx_strand_id
1 'polypeptide(L)'
;QEQANRLLAEAKERGQKKATFRLLNQDAVNNRPDENFFRKLDSSLKKNTAFVKKLGKLTEQQRSSIENEFNSLNLTRYIQEIVSTLLDAKVKMSDIPCAVHVCSLMHMRYQEFTPQLFQSTKRLFQSRVDDKTSFLTNTGKVRTDLRFVAE
;
A
#
# COMPACT_ATOMS: atom_id res chain seq x y z
N GLN A 1 -13.90 -18.28 -27.58
CA GLN A 1 -13.55 -19.28 -26.54
C GLN A 1 -12.22 -18.95 -25.85
N GLU A 2 -11.15 -18.64 -26.59
CA GLU A 2 -9.84 -18.33 -26.00
C GLU A 2 -9.82 -17.10 -25.07
N GLN A 3 -10.44 -15.98 -25.47
CA GLN A 3 -10.54 -14.79 -24.63
C GLN A 3 -11.27 -15.05 -23.29
N ALA A 4 -12.33 -15.85 -23.32
CA ALA A 4 -13.07 -16.21 -22.10
C ALA A 4 -12.20 -17.05 -21.15
N ASN A 5 -11.40 -17.98 -21.68
CA ASN A 5 -10.48 -18.78 -20.88
C ASN A 5 -9.36 -17.92 -20.27
N ARG A 6 -8.82 -16.94 -21.01
CA ARG A 6 -7.84 -15.97 -20.48
C ARG A 6 -8.42 -15.15 -19.34
N LEU A 7 -9.61 -14.58 -19.52
CA LEU A 7 -10.29 -13.79 -18.47
C LEU A 7 -10.57 -14.63 -17.21
N LEU A 8 -10.97 -15.90 -17.38
CA LEU A 8 -11.17 -16.82 -16.27
C LEU A 8 -9.87 -17.12 -15.52
N ALA A 9 -8.77 -17.37 -16.24
CA ALA A 9 -7.47 -17.63 -15.64
C ALA A 9 -6.99 -16.43 -14.81
N GLU A 10 -7.07 -15.22 -15.37
CA GLU A 10 -6.70 -13.99 -14.64
C GLU A 10 -7.59 -13.76 -13.41
N ALA A 11 -8.90 -14.02 -13.52
CA ALA A 11 -9.82 -13.87 -12.40
C ALA A 11 -9.48 -14.84 -11.25
N LYS A 12 -9.14 -16.09 -11.59
CA LYS A 12 -8.69 -17.10 -10.61
C LYS A 12 -7.38 -16.69 -9.95
N GLU A 13 -6.39 -16.26 -10.73
CA GLU A 13 -5.10 -15.82 -10.20
C GLU A 13 -5.26 -14.62 -9.27
N ARG A 14 -6.08 -13.62 -9.64
CA ARG A 14 -6.41 -12.48 -8.78
C ARG A 14 -7.09 -12.94 -7.48
N GLY A 15 -8.06 -13.86 -7.57
CA GLY A 15 -8.75 -14.41 -6.41
C GLY A 15 -7.82 -15.13 -5.44
N GLN A 16 -6.91 -15.95 -5.96
CA GLN A 16 -5.91 -16.67 -5.18
C GLN A 16 -4.95 -15.71 -4.47
N LYS A 17 -4.40 -14.72 -5.18
CA LYS A 17 -3.53 -13.70 -4.57
C LYS A 17 -4.22 -12.97 -3.43
N LYS A 18 -5.49 -12.58 -3.61
CA LYS A 18 -6.29 -11.93 -2.55
C LYS A 18 -6.51 -12.84 -1.34
N ALA A 19 -6.80 -14.12 -1.57
CA ALA A 19 -6.98 -15.08 -0.48
C ALA A 19 -5.68 -15.25 0.33
N THR A 20 -4.54 -15.36 -0.34
CA THR A 20 -3.23 -15.46 0.31
C THR A 20 -2.92 -14.21 1.13
N PHE A 21 -3.06 -13.01 0.57
CA PHE A 21 -2.80 -11.77 1.31
C PHE A 21 -3.76 -11.59 2.48
N ARG A 22 -5.03 -11.97 2.33
CA ARG A 22 -5.99 -11.91 3.42
C ARG A 22 -5.55 -12.78 4.59
N LEU A 23 -5.14 -14.02 4.33
CA LEU A 23 -4.66 -14.94 5.37
C LEU A 23 -3.44 -14.35 6.09
N LEU A 24 -2.44 -13.89 5.34
CA LEU A 24 -1.21 -13.31 5.89
C LEU A 24 -1.49 -12.04 6.70
N ASN A 25 -2.37 -11.16 6.22
CA ASN A 25 -2.72 -9.92 6.90
C ASN A 25 -3.54 -10.17 8.17
N GLN A 26 -4.39 -11.19 8.19
CA GLN A 26 -5.14 -11.57 9.40
C GLN A 26 -4.23 -12.16 10.47
N ASP A 27 -3.23 -12.93 10.07
CA ASP A 27 -2.27 -13.55 10.99
C ASP A 27 -1.08 -12.64 11.34
N ALA A 28 -1.06 -11.41 10.81
CA ALA A 28 0.02 -10.45 11.02
C ALA A 28 0.33 -10.19 12.50
N VAL A 29 -0.70 -10.11 13.35
CA VAL A 29 -0.53 -9.81 14.79
C VAL A 29 0.34 -10.88 15.47
N ASN A 30 0.23 -12.14 15.04
CA ASN A 30 0.96 -13.26 15.64
C ASN A 30 2.39 -13.40 15.09
N ASN A 31 2.65 -12.89 13.88
CA ASN A 31 3.91 -13.09 13.15
C ASN A 31 4.77 -11.82 13.01
N ARG A 32 4.43 -10.74 13.73
CA ARG A 32 5.23 -9.51 13.69
C ARG A 32 6.62 -9.76 14.28
N PRO A 33 7.68 -9.23 13.65
CA PRO A 33 9.04 -9.41 14.13
C PRO A 33 9.29 -8.63 15.43
N ASP A 34 10.26 -9.12 16.21
CA ASP A 34 10.71 -8.50 17.46
C ASP A 34 11.71 -7.34 17.22
N GLU A 35 12.15 -6.69 18.29
CA GLU A 35 13.15 -5.62 18.20
C GLU A 35 14.49 -6.07 17.59
N ASN A 36 14.89 -7.33 17.79
CA ASN A 36 16.17 -7.86 17.28
C ASN A 36 16.19 -7.91 15.75
N PHE A 37 15.06 -8.20 15.13
CA PHE A 37 14.89 -8.08 13.68
C PHE A 37 15.19 -6.65 13.21
N PHE A 38 14.59 -5.64 13.83
CA PHE A 38 14.74 -4.24 13.42
C PHE A 38 16.16 -3.69 13.61
N ARG A 39 16.91 -4.19 14.59
CA ARG A 39 18.32 -3.80 14.82
C ARG A 39 19.24 -4.18 13.65
N LYS A 40 18.89 -5.20 12.87
CA LYS A 40 19.68 -5.67 11.71
C LYS A 40 19.38 -4.88 10.44
N LEU A 41 18.34 -4.06 10.44
CA LEU A 41 17.87 -3.32 9.27
C LEU A 41 18.47 -1.92 9.19
N ASP A 42 18.57 -1.39 7.97
CA ASP A 42 19.15 -0.08 7.72
C ASP A 42 18.20 1.05 8.14
N SER A 43 18.64 1.84 9.11
CA SER A 43 17.90 2.99 9.66
C SER A 43 18.43 4.33 9.13
N SER A 44 19.23 4.33 8.06
CA SER A 44 19.83 5.55 7.53
C SER A 44 18.76 6.48 6.95
N LEU A 45 18.84 7.76 7.32
CA LEU A 45 17.91 8.79 6.85
C LEU A 45 17.86 8.83 5.31
N LYS A 46 19.01 8.69 4.65
CA LYS A 46 19.13 8.75 3.19
C LYS A 46 18.30 7.67 2.51
N LYS A 47 18.45 6.40 2.91
CA LYS A 47 17.74 5.28 2.27
C LYS A 47 16.25 5.30 2.60
N ASN A 48 15.89 5.52 3.87
CA ASN A 48 14.49 5.56 4.27
C ASN A 48 13.73 6.72 3.58
N THR A 49 14.31 7.91 3.52
CA THR A 49 13.70 9.05 2.79
C THR A 49 13.58 8.78 1.29
N ALA A 50 14.58 8.14 0.69
CA ALA A 50 14.52 7.76 -0.72
C ALA A 50 13.40 6.74 -0.98
N PHE A 51 13.26 5.75 -0.11
CA PHE A 51 12.19 4.76 -0.18
C PHE A 51 10.80 5.41 -0.06
N VAL A 52 10.59 6.29 0.93
CA VAL A 52 9.32 7.03 1.07
C VAL A 52 9.01 7.79 -0.22
N LYS A 53 9.96 8.55 -0.77
CA LYS A 53 9.77 9.28 -2.04
C LYS A 53 9.43 8.35 -3.22
N LYS A 54 10.01 7.16 -3.26
CA LYS A 54 9.75 6.15 -4.30
C LYS A 54 8.31 5.68 -4.27
N LEU A 55 7.71 5.50 -3.09
CA LEU A 55 6.30 5.11 -2.95
C LEU A 55 5.34 6.13 -3.57
N GLY A 56 5.69 7.42 -3.56
CA GLY A 56 4.87 8.47 -4.17
C GLY A 56 4.72 8.35 -5.70
N LYS A 57 5.56 7.54 -6.35
CA LYS A 57 5.56 7.29 -7.80
C LYS A 57 5.68 5.79 -8.12
N LEU A 58 5.18 4.94 -7.23
CA LEU A 58 5.25 3.49 -7.41
C LEU A 58 4.54 3.05 -8.69
N THR A 59 5.05 1.98 -9.29
CA THR A 59 4.42 1.28 -10.41
C THR A 59 4.45 -0.23 -10.20
N GLU A 60 3.60 -0.96 -10.91
CA GLU A 60 3.58 -2.43 -10.84
C GLU A 60 4.93 -3.05 -11.22
N GLN A 61 5.64 -2.46 -12.18
CA GLN A 61 6.97 -2.91 -12.61
C GLN A 61 8.02 -2.83 -11.49
N GLN A 62 7.81 -1.95 -10.51
CA GLN A 62 8.74 -1.76 -9.40
C GLN A 62 8.45 -2.68 -8.20
N ARG A 63 7.40 -3.52 -8.26
CA ARG A 63 6.93 -4.33 -7.13
C ARG A 63 8.05 -5.11 -6.43
N SER A 64 8.81 -5.91 -7.18
CA SER A 64 9.92 -6.70 -6.62
C SER A 64 11.07 -5.83 -6.10
N SER A 65 11.35 -4.70 -6.76
CA SER A 65 12.38 -3.76 -6.30
C SER A 65 11.99 -3.10 -4.98
N ILE A 66 10.73 -2.69 -4.85
CA ILE A 66 10.18 -2.08 -3.63
C ILE A 66 10.18 -3.10 -2.50
N GLU A 67 9.79 -4.35 -2.75
CA GLU A 67 9.81 -5.42 -1.75
C GLU A 67 11.22 -5.72 -1.23
N ASN A 68 12.20 -5.82 -2.12
CA ASN A 68 13.60 -6.03 -1.74
C ASN A 68 14.13 -4.87 -0.90
N GLU A 69 13.84 -3.64 -1.29
CA GLU A 69 14.26 -2.45 -0.56
C GLU A 69 13.57 -2.40 0.82
N PHE A 70 12.25 -2.63 0.87
CA PHE A 70 11.47 -2.74 2.10
C PHE A 70 12.09 -3.76 3.08
N ASN A 71 12.49 -4.94 2.60
CA ASN A 71 13.09 -5.98 3.44
C ASN A 71 14.44 -5.60 4.06
N SER A 72 15.10 -4.59 3.52
CA SER A 72 16.39 -4.11 4.05
C SER A 72 16.28 -2.91 4.99
N LEU A 73 15.11 -2.27 5.10
CA LEU A 73 14.94 -0.98 5.78
C LEU A 73 14.16 -1.07 7.09
N ASN A 74 14.60 -0.27 8.06
CA ASN A 74 13.85 -0.01 9.29
C ASN A 74 12.99 1.26 9.14
N LEU A 75 11.72 1.07 8.80
CA LEU A 75 10.76 2.14 8.54
C LEU A 75 9.95 2.56 9.77
N THR A 76 10.30 2.11 10.98
CA THR A 76 9.52 2.40 12.21
C THR A 76 9.27 3.89 12.42
N ARG A 77 10.22 4.75 12.04
CA ARG A 77 10.11 6.21 12.18
C ARG A 77 9.42 6.91 10.99
N TYR A 78 9.07 6.18 9.94
CA TYR A 78 8.59 6.72 8.67
C TYR A 78 7.14 6.33 8.35
N ILE A 79 6.44 5.67 9.28
CA ILE A 79 5.10 5.13 9.06
C ILE A 79 4.13 6.24 8.63
N GLN A 80 4.18 7.39 9.30
CA GLN A 80 3.27 8.51 9.02
C GLN A 80 3.56 9.16 7.65
N GLU A 81 4.83 9.34 7.30
CA GLU A 81 5.23 9.86 5.99
C GLU A 81 4.88 8.88 4.87
N ILE A 82 5.03 7.58 5.10
CA ILE A 82 4.62 6.54 4.14
C ILE A 82 3.12 6.58 3.91
N VAL A 83 2.31 6.63 4.98
CA VAL A 83 0.85 6.74 4.87
C VAL A 83 0.45 7.98 4.06
N SER A 84 1.01 9.14 4.42
CA SER A 84 0.73 10.39 3.69
C SER A 84 1.13 10.27 2.23
N THR A 85 2.32 9.73 1.96
CA THR A 85 2.83 9.57 0.59
C THR A 85 1.97 8.62 -0.25
N LEU A 86 1.51 7.50 0.31
CA LEU A 86 0.65 6.55 -0.38
C LEU A 86 -0.73 7.15 -0.70
N LEU A 87 -1.31 7.93 0.21
CA LEU A 87 -2.61 8.57 0.01
C LEU A 87 -2.53 9.75 -0.97
N ASP A 88 -1.41 10.47 -1.01
CA ASP A 88 -1.20 11.59 -1.95
C ASP A 88 -0.77 11.11 -3.35
N ALA A 89 -0.21 9.90 -3.45
CA ALA A 89 0.26 9.33 -4.70
C ALA A 89 -0.85 9.29 -5.77
N LYS A 90 -0.53 9.78 -6.97
CA LYS A 90 -1.41 9.65 -8.15
C LYS A 90 -1.22 8.28 -8.79
N VAL A 91 -1.76 7.26 -8.12
CA VAL A 91 -1.66 5.85 -8.55
C VAL A 91 -2.57 5.61 -9.77
N LYS A 92 -2.09 4.89 -10.78
CA LYS A 92 -2.93 4.45 -11.91
C LYS A 92 -3.65 3.15 -11.53
N MET A 93 -4.77 2.86 -12.18
CA MET A 93 -5.51 1.61 -11.92
C MET A 93 -4.65 0.35 -12.07
N SER A 94 -3.68 0.36 -12.99
CA SER A 94 -2.72 -0.72 -13.19
C SER A 94 -1.72 -0.91 -12.05
N ASP A 95 -1.49 0.13 -11.24
CA ASP A 95 -0.47 0.16 -10.18
C ASP A 95 -1.08 -0.05 -8.78
N ILE A 96 -2.41 -0.14 -8.68
CA ILE A 96 -3.13 -0.45 -7.42
C ILE A 96 -2.63 -1.76 -6.80
N PRO A 97 -2.42 -2.88 -7.54
CA PRO A 97 -1.93 -4.12 -6.95
C PRO A 97 -0.58 -3.95 -6.23
N CYS A 98 0.34 -3.16 -6.78
CA CYS A 98 1.60 -2.80 -6.13
C CYS A 98 1.38 -1.97 -4.85
N ALA A 99 0.50 -0.97 -4.88
CA ALA A 99 0.17 -0.18 -3.68
C ALA A 99 -0.39 -1.07 -2.55
N VAL A 100 -1.31 -1.99 -2.89
CA VAL A 100 -1.91 -2.94 -1.94
C VAL A 100 -0.87 -3.92 -1.38
N HIS A 101 0.08 -4.35 -2.23
CA HIS A 101 1.22 -5.17 -1.81
C HIS A 101 2.05 -4.45 -0.75
N VAL A 102 2.41 -3.18 -0.99
CA VAL A 102 3.16 -2.36 -0.03
C VAL A 102 2.39 -2.19 1.27
N CYS A 103 1.08 -1.91 1.22
CA CYS A 103 0.25 -1.83 2.42
C CYS A 103 0.22 -3.13 3.22
N SER A 104 0.15 -4.28 2.53
CA SER A 104 0.18 -5.60 3.18
C SER A 104 1.52 -5.84 3.88
N LEU A 105 2.64 -5.56 3.21
CA LEU A 105 3.98 -5.64 3.80
C LEU A 105 4.12 -4.74 5.04
N MET A 106 3.65 -3.49 4.95
CA MET A 106 3.68 -2.54 6.06
C MET A 106 2.83 -3.01 7.24
N HIS A 107 1.61 -3.51 7.00
CA HIS A 107 0.70 -4.02 8.04
C HIS A 107 1.26 -5.25 8.75
N MET A 108 1.88 -6.16 8.00
CA MET A 108 2.51 -7.37 8.53
C MET A 108 3.73 -7.06 9.40
N ARG A 109 4.47 -5.98 9.11
CA ARG A 109 5.69 -5.62 9.87
C ARG A 109 5.45 -4.60 10.99
N TYR A 110 4.57 -3.63 10.78
CA TYR A 110 4.39 -2.48 11.66
C TYR A 110 2.96 -2.39 12.17
N GLN A 111 2.78 -2.61 13.47
CA GLN A 111 1.46 -2.53 14.13
C GLN A 111 0.77 -1.17 13.93
N GLU A 112 1.54 -0.09 13.97
CA GLU A 112 1.02 1.28 13.91
C GLU A 112 0.55 1.70 12.52
N PHE A 113 0.88 0.93 11.47
CA PHE A 113 0.57 1.31 10.09
C PHE A 113 -0.93 1.39 9.82
N THR A 114 -1.68 0.32 10.11
CA THR A 114 -3.11 0.24 9.77
C THR A 114 -3.97 1.26 10.52
N PRO A 115 -3.79 1.51 11.83
CA PRO A 115 -4.48 2.60 12.51
C PRO A 115 -4.24 3.97 11.88
N GLN A 116 -2.99 4.27 11.50
CA GLN A 116 -2.66 5.54 10.85
C GLN A 116 -3.25 5.65 9.44
N LEU A 117 -3.16 4.58 8.64
CA LEU A 117 -3.76 4.52 7.30
C LEU A 117 -5.27 4.75 7.37
N PHE A 118 -5.96 4.08 8.30
CA PHE A 118 -7.40 4.23 8.50
C PHE A 118 -7.80 5.67 8.87
N GLN A 119 -7.12 6.27 9.86
CA GLN A 119 -7.40 7.63 10.28
C GLN A 119 -7.17 8.65 9.17
N SER A 120 -6.05 8.55 8.45
CA SER A 120 -5.72 9.45 7.34
C SER A 120 -6.67 9.28 6.16
N THR A 121 -7.09 8.05 5.86
CA THR A 121 -8.09 7.75 4.82
C THR A 121 -9.45 8.34 5.17
N LYS A 122 -9.89 8.20 6.43
CA LYS A 122 -11.14 8.80 6.92
C LYS A 122 -11.12 10.33 6.76
N ARG A 123 -10.02 10.99 7.15
CA ARG A 123 -9.85 12.43 6.99
C ARG A 123 -9.88 12.85 5.51
N LEU A 124 -9.22 12.09 4.64
CA LEU A 124 -9.19 12.34 3.19
C LEU A 124 -10.60 12.28 2.58
N PHE A 125 -11.42 11.30 2.95
CA PHE A 125 -12.79 11.23 2.43
C PHE A 125 -13.71 12.28 3.05
N GLN A 126 -13.53 12.59 4.33
CA GLN A 126 -14.31 13.65 4.99
C GLN A 126 -14.09 15.01 4.30
N SER A 127 -12.85 15.39 4.03
CA SER A 127 -12.56 16.67 3.37
C SER A 127 -13.17 16.78 1.96
N ARG A 128 -13.34 15.66 1.26
CA ARG A 128 -14.01 15.60 -0.06
C ARG A 128 -15.53 15.71 0.02
N VAL A 129 -16.11 15.27 1.13
CA VAL A 129 -17.55 15.45 1.39
C VAL A 129 -17.82 16.91 1.74
N ASP A 130 -16.93 17.53 2.53
CA ASP A 130 -17.07 18.91 2.97
C ASP A 130 -16.85 19.90 1.81
N ASP A 131 -15.92 19.61 0.88
CA ASP A 131 -15.66 20.41 -0.32
C ASP A 131 -16.10 19.70 -1.62
N LYS A 132 -17.34 19.96 -2.04
CA LYS A 132 -17.91 19.45 -3.31
C LYS A 132 -17.10 19.86 -4.54
N THR A 133 -16.43 21.01 -4.53
CA THR A 133 -15.63 21.49 -5.68
C THR A 133 -14.37 20.63 -5.83
N SER A 134 -13.71 20.31 -4.73
CA SER A 134 -12.56 19.38 -4.71
C SER A 134 -12.94 17.97 -5.21
N PHE A 135 -14.12 17.47 -4.84
CA PHE A 135 -14.63 16.18 -5.33
C PHE A 135 -14.83 16.17 -6.86
N LEU A 136 -15.52 17.19 -7.40
CA LEU A 136 -15.84 17.27 -8.83
C LEU A 136 -14.60 17.48 -9.71
N THR A 137 -13.62 18.22 -9.22
CA THR A 137 -12.36 18.50 -9.95
C THR A 137 -11.37 17.33 -9.92
N ASN A 138 -11.48 16.41 -8.95
CA ASN A 138 -10.54 15.30 -8.77
C ASN A 138 -11.18 13.90 -8.92
N THR A 139 -12.26 13.78 -9.69
CA THR A 139 -13.01 12.52 -9.89
C THR A 139 -12.13 11.32 -10.27
N GLY A 140 -11.11 11.53 -11.11
CA GLY A 140 -10.14 10.48 -11.47
C GLY A 140 -9.37 9.93 -10.27
N LYS A 141 -8.90 10.80 -9.37
CA LYS A 141 -8.21 10.43 -8.13
C LYS A 141 -9.17 9.80 -7.13
N VAL A 142 -10.38 10.35 -7.00
CA VAL A 142 -11.43 9.78 -6.14
C VAL A 142 -11.74 8.34 -6.54
N ARG A 143 -11.88 8.07 -7.84
CA ARG A 143 -12.13 6.72 -8.35
C ARG A 143 -11.00 5.76 -7.99
N THR A 144 -9.75 6.15 -8.18
CA THR A 144 -8.60 5.31 -7.81
C THR A 144 -8.55 5.08 -6.30
N ASP A 145 -8.80 6.11 -5.48
CA ASP A 145 -8.75 5.98 -4.02
C ASP A 145 -9.86 5.07 -3.48
N LEU A 146 -11.08 5.19 -4.02
CA LEU A 146 -12.17 4.27 -3.71
C LEU A 146 -11.81 2.85 -4.11
N ARG A 147 -11.18 2.66 -5.27
CA ARG A 147 -10.73 1.34 -5.70
C ARG A 147 -9.65 0.79 -4.76
N PHE A 148 -8.69 1.62 -4.39
CA PHE A 148 -7.57 1.23 -3.53
C PHE A 148 -8.04 0.79 -2.13
N VAL A 149 -8.98 1.52 -1.53
CA VAL A 149 -9.53 1.19 -0.20
C VAL A 149 -10.44 -0.05 -0.23
N ALA A 150 -11.00 -0.39 -1.40
CA ALA A 150 -11.84 -1.56 -1.58
C ALA A 150 -11.08 -2.88 -1.85
N GLU A 151 -9.77 -2.81 -2.14
CA GLU A 151 -8.92 -3.99 -2.33
C GLU A 151 -8.59 -4.71 -1.02
#